data_AF-A0A662IFB5-F1
#
_entry.id   AF-A0A662IFB5-F1
#
_cell.length_a   1.000
_cell.length_b   1.000
_cell.length_c   1.000
_cell.angle_alpha   90.00
_cell.angle_beta   90.00
_cell.angle_gamma   90.00
#
_symmetry.space_group_name_H-M   'P 1'
#
loop_
_entity.id
_entity.type
_entity.pdbx_description
1 polymer ?
#
loop_
_entity_poly.entity_id
_entity_poly.type
_entity_poly.pdbx_seq_one_letter_code
_entity_poly.pdbx_strand_id
1 'polypeptide(L)'
;MGLPAVIYKLKPEDNVGTALSDLVEGRRYPVFEEGSGVIGEIEVITPVPKWYKVALERIGEDEEVVKFGYPIGVSVMEIEPGVVVHVTNVILDSKYEFRELVKGGFILGEALARIEKGELLRVGRNFRPLHPSMKELPPRSRVGVAAAPIAEGGAIRLGNIVDVRRELGWNERYRRLVRDFYRFLRAGLMEFSRVQVG
;
A
#
# COMPACT_ATOMS: atom_id res chain seq x y z
N MET A 1 -18.05 -19.36 -14.92
CA MET A 1 -17.94 -20.24 -13.73
C MET A 1 -17.49 -19.37 -12.58
N GLY A 2 -18.26 -19.27 -11.49
CA GLY A 2 -17.89 -18.45 -10.34
C GLY A 2 -16.61 -18.97 -9.69
N LEU A 3 -15.88 -18.08 -8.99
CA LEU A 3 -14.78 -18.54 -8.14
C LEU A 3 -15.34 -19.44 -7.03
N PRO A 4 -14.59 -20.48 -6.61
CA PRO A 4 -15.03 -21.37 -5.55
C PRO A 4 -15.20 -20.60 -4.24
N ALA A 5 -16.19 -21.01 -3.45
CA ALA A 5 -16.46 -20.44 -2.13
C ALA A 5 -15.45 -20.98 -1.11
N VAL A 6 -14.24 -20.44 -1.14
CA VAL A 6 -13.08 -20.87 -0.33
C VAL A 6 -12.38 -19.64 0.25
N ILE A 7 -11.72 -19.85 1.39
CA ILE A 7 -10.78 -18.90 1.97
C ILE A 7 -9.37 -19.35 1.57
N TYR A 8 -8.64 -18.50 0.84
CA TYR A 8 -7.31 -18.83 0.32
C TYR A 8 -6.19 -18.32 1.23
N LYS A 9 -5.41 -19.24 1.77
CA LYS A 9 -4.22 -19.03 2.61
C LYS A 9 -2.97 -19.26 1.76
N LEU A 10 -2.03 -18.31 1.70
CA LEU A 10 -0.86 -18.47 0.82
C LEU A 10 0.29 -19.19 1.53
N LYS A 11 0.52 -18.88 2.80
CA LYS A 11 1.64 -19.39 3.58
C LYS A 11 1.18 -19.99 4.90
N PRO A 12 1.85 -21.04 5.43
CA PRO A 12 1.51 -21.63 6.73
C PRO A 12 1.45 -20.64 7.88
N GLU A 13 2.29 -19.60 7.83
CA GLU A 13 2.39 -18.56 8.86
C GLU A 13 1.29 -17.49 8.75
N ASP A 14 0.46 -17.52 7.70
CA ASP A 14 -0.62 -16.55 7.53
C ASP A 14 -1.72 -16.78 8.57
N ASN A 15 -2.02 -15.75 9.36
CA ASN A 15 -3.16 -15.74 10.29
C ASN A 15 -4.43 -15.13 9.66
N VAL A 16 -4.34 -14.71 8.39
CA VAL A 16 -5.48 -14.26 7.58
C VAL A 16 -5.51 -14.89 6.19
N GLY A 17 -6.70 -15.24 5.73
CA GLY A 17 -6.96 -15.77 4.39
C GLY A 17 -7.62 -14.73 3.47
N THR A 18 -7.77 -15.06 2.18
CA THR A 18 -8.48 -14.23 1.19
C THR A 18 -9.80 -14.89 0.79
N ALA A 19 -10.91 -14.20 0.91
CA ALA A 19 -12.18 -14.67 0.37
C ALA A 19 -12.16 -14.66 -1.16
N LEU A 20 -12.33 -15.81 -1.83
CA LEU A 20 -12.35 -15.88 -3.31
C LEU A 20 -13.75 -15.63 -3.90
N SER A 21 -14.78 -15.63 -3.06
CA SER A 21 -16.14 -15.20 -3.34
C SER A 21 -16.64 -14.33 -2.18
N ASP A 22 -17.84 -13.78 -2.30
CA ASP A 22 -18.52 -13.23 -1.12
C ASP A 22 -18.85 -14.37 -0.15
N LEU A 23 -18.59 -14.16 1.14
CA LEU A 23 -18.85 -15.11 2.21
C LEU A 23 -19.99 -14.58 3.08
N VAL A 24 -20.92 -15.47 3.41
CA VAL A 24 -22.13 -15.20 4.16
C VAL A 24 -21.87 -15.51 5.63
N GLU A 25 -22.30 -14.60 6.51
CA GLU A 25 -22.28 -14.78 7.95
C GLU A 25 -23.02 -16.07 8.39
N GLY A 26 -22.49 -16.73 9.42
CA GLY A 26 -23.00 -17.99 9.98
C GLY A 26 -22.74 -19.23 9.13
N ARG A 27 -21.99 -19.12 8.02
CA ARG A 27 -21.62 -20.27 7.18
C ARG A 27 -20.16 -20.65 7.36
N ARG A 28 -19.89 -21.95 7.20
CA ARG A 28 -18.54 -22.50 7.17
C ARG A 28 -18.01 -22.56 5.75
N TYR A 29 -16.75 -22.12 5.60
CA TYR A 29 -16.04 -22.14 4.34
C TYR A 29 -14.71 -22.89 4.49
N PRO A 30 -14.34 -23.76 3.54
CA PRO A 30 -13.06 -24.43 3.55
C PRO A 30 -11.91 -23.43 3.42
N VAL A 31 -10.85 -23.66 4.18
CA VAL A 31 -9.56 -22.96 4.05
C VAL A 31 -8.67 -23.78 3.14
N PHE A 32 -8.35 -23.24 1.97
CA PHE A 32 -7.41 -23.83 1.03
C PHE A 32 -6.05 -23.15 1.20
N GLU A 33 -5.02 -23.92 1.52
CA GLU A 33 -3.63 -23.47 1.60
C GLU A 33 -2.85 -23.88 0.34
N GLU A 34 -2.12 -22.93 -0.24
CA GLU A 34 -1.31 -23.16 -1.44
C GLU A 34 -0.27 -24.27 -1.20
N GLY A 35 -0.30 -25.30 -2.06
CA GLY A 35 0.60 -26.46 -1.96
C GLY A 35 0.15 -27.54 -0.97
N SER A 36 -0.77 -27.26 -0.06
CA SER A 36 -1.27 -28.22 0.94
C SER A 36 -2.71 -28.70 0.67
N GLY A 37 -3.51 -27.91 -0.07
CA GLY A 37 -4.91 -28.22 -0.33
C GLY A 37 -5.83 -27.70 0.77
N VAL A 38 -6.97 -28.36 1.00
CA VAL A 38 -7.91 -27.97 2.07
C VAL A 38 -7.37 -28.44 3.42
N ILE A 39 -7.11 -27.49 4.32
CA ILE A 39 -6.50 -27.73 5.64
C ILE A 39 -7.49 -27.62 6.81
N GLY A 40 -8.73 -27.23 6.53
CA GLY A 40 -9.78 -27.06 7.54
C GLY A 40 -10.93 -26.20 7.02
N GLU A 41 -11.76 -25.73 7.94
CA GLU A 41 -12.89 -24.84 7.67
C GLU A 41 -13.01 -23.76 8.75
N ILE A 42 -13.53 -22.60 8.37
CA ILE A 42 -13.79 -21.46 9.26
C ILE A 42 -15.26 -21.06 9.12
N GLU A 43 -15.94 -20.91 10.25
CA GLU A 43 -17.24 -20.26 10.31
C GLU A 43 -17.06 -18.75 10.23
N VAL A 44 -17.71 -18.12 9.27
CA VAL A 44 -17.62 -16.68 9.05
C VAL A 44 -18.62 -15.96 9.94
N ILE A 45 -18.13 -15.06 10.80
CA ILE A 45 -18.93 -14.38 11.84
C ILE A 45 -19.40 -12.98 11.38
N THR A 46 -18.87 -12.48 10.26
CA THR A 46 -19.29 -11.23 9.62
C THR A 46 -19.35 -11.42 8.12
N PRO A 47 -20.24 -10.75 7.36
CA PRO A 47 -20.20 -10.83 5.90
C PRO A 47 -18.82 -10.39 5.36
N VAL A 48 -18.21 -11.21 4.51
CA VAL A 48 -16.89 -10.92 3.94
C VAL A 48 -17.03 -10.70 2.44
N PRO A 49 -16.77 -9.49 1.93
CA PRO A 49 -16.74 -9.25 0.50
C PRO A 49 -15.64 -10.06 -0.18
N LYS A 50 -15.86 -10.41 -1.43
CA LYS A 50 -14.83 -11.00 -2.29
C LYS A 50 -13.53 -10.18 -2.25
N TRP A 51 -12.40 -10.88 -2.16
CA TRP A 51 -11.03 -10.36 -2.05
C TRP A 51 -10.64 -9.74 -0.71
N TYR A 52 -11.55 -9.70 0.26
CA TYR A 52 -11.24 -9.20 1.59
C TYR A 52 -10.54 -10.28 2.40
N LYS A 53 -9.91 -9.86 3.50
CA LYS A 53 -9.22 -10.77 4.40
C LYS A 53 -10.20 -11.31 5.45
N VAL A 54 -9.98 -12.55 5.86
CA VAL A 54 -10.70 -13.21 6.95
C VAL A 54 -9.67 -13.68 7.97
N ALA A 55 -9.91 -13.45 9.25
CA ALA A 55 -9.09 -14.02 10.31
C ALA A 55 -9.22 -15.55 10.29
N LEU A 56 -8.08 -16.25 10.26
CA LEU A 56 -8.04 -17.72 10.29
C LEU A 56 -7.89 -18.26 11.71
N GLU A 57 -7.43 -17.41 12.61
CA GLU A 57 -7.25 -17.66 14.04
C GLU A 57 -7.54 -16.36 14.81
N ARG A 58 -7.55 -16.44 16.14
CA ARG A 58 -7.70 -15.27 16.99
C ARG A 58 -6.47 -14.38 16.85
N ILE A 59 -6.67 -13.09 16.59
CA ILE A 59 -5.63 -12.06 16.57
C ILE A 59 -5.96 -11.07 17.69
N GLY A 60 -5.20 -11.10 18.79
CA GLY A 60 -5.35 -10.17 19.90
C GLY A 60 -5.06 -8.72 19.49
N GLU A 61 -5.50 -7.74 20.28
CA GLU A 61 -5.13 -6.32 20.08
C GLU A 61 -3.60 -6.14 20.07
N ASP A 62 -3.10 -5.25 19.20
CA ASP A 62 -1.66 -5.01 18.96
C ASP A 62 -0.86 -6.21 18.41
N GLU A 63 -1.51 -7.34 18.13
CA GLU A 63 -0.85 -8.49 17.49
C GLU A 63 -0.70 -8.31 15.98
N GLU A 64 0.33 -8.94 15.42
CA GLU A 64 0.63 -8.85 14.00
C GLU A 64 -0.46 -9.54 13.15
N VAL A 65 -0.89 -8.85 12.10
CA VAL A 65 -1.69 -9.45 11.03
C VAL A 65 -0.73 -9.91 9.95
N VAL A 66 -0.63 -11.21 9.74
CA VAL A 66 0.37 -11.85 8.87
C VAL A 66 -0.28 -12.37 7.60
N LYS A 67 0.24 -11.90 6.46
CA LYS A 67 -0.18 -12.37 5.14
C LYS A 67 1.00 -12.48 4.20
N PHE A 68 1.01 -13.52 3.36
CA PHE A 68 2.13 -13.87 2.50
C PHE A 68 3.41 -14.25 3.27
N GLY A 69 3.27 -14.67 4.54
CA GLY A 69 4.38 -14.94 5.45
C GLY A 69 5.04 -13.69 6.04
N TYR A 70 4.40 -12.52 5.94
CA TYR A 70 4.94 -11.25 6.47
C TYR A 70 3.90 -10.49 7.30
N PRO A 71 4.31 -9.78 8.36
CA PRO A 71 3.46 -8.83 9.04
C PRO A 71 3.04 -7.71 8.07
N ILE A 72 1.74 -7.58 7.85
CA ILE A 72 1.15 -6.53 7.00
C ILE A 72 0.49 -5.42 7.82
N GLY A 73 0.55 -5.51 9.14
CA GLY A 73 -0.04 -4.56 10.08
C GLY A 73 -0.13 -5.16 11.48
N VAL A 74 -0.69 -4.40 12.41
CA VAL A 74 -1.14 -4.88 13.72
C VAL A 74 -2.63 -4.63 13.85
N SER A 75 -3.32 -5.49 14.58
CA SER A 75 -4.73 -5.28 14.90
C SER A 75 -4.88 -4.08 15.84
N VAL A 76 -6.01 -3.37 15.78
CA VAL A 76 -6.34 -2.28 16.75
C VAL A 76 -7.37 -2.71 17.79
N MET A 77 -7.74 -3.98 17.76
CA MET A 77 -8.68 -4.63 18.66
C MET A 77 -8.51 -6.13 18.49
N GLU A 78 -9.07 -6.90 19.41
CA GLU A 78 -9.21 -8.34 19.23
C GLU A 78 -10.07 -8.69 18.01
N ILE A 79 -9.60 -9.64 17.20
CA ILE A 79 -10.26 -10.15 16.01
C ILE A 79 -10.43 -11.67 16.14
N GLU A 80 -11.67 -12.12 16.27
CA GLU A 80 -12.02 -13.53 16.32
C GLU A 80 -11.86 -14.22 14.95
N PRO A 81 -11.60 -15.54 14.91
CA PRO A 81 -11.60 -16.31 13.67
C PRO A 81 -12.90 -16.09 12.89
N GLY A 82 -12.82 -15.97 11.56
CA GLY A 82 -13.99 -15.77 10.70
C GLY A 82 -14.50 -14.33 10.60
N VAL A 83 -13.91 -13.39 11.33
CA VAL A 83 -14.19 -11.96 11.20
C VAL A 83 -13.45 -11.35 10.00
N VAL A 84 -14.07 -10.39 9.32
CA VAL A 84 -13.44 -9.63 8.23
C VAL A 84 -12.27 -8.79 8.74
N VAL A 85 -11.13 -8.88 8.08
CA VAL A 85 -9.91 -8.13 8.42
C VAL A 85 -9.66 -7.04 7.37
N HIS A 86 -9.82 -5.78 7.77
CA HIS A 86 -9.70 -4.62 6.88
C HIS A 86 -9.14 -3.40 7.63
N VAL A 87 -9.09 -2.25 6.97
CA VAL A 87 -8.60 -0.98 7.54
C VAL A 87 -9.35 -0.52 8.79
N THR A 88 -10.51 -1.12 9.10
CA THR A 88 -11.31 -0.82 10.29
C THR A 88 -10.77 -1.49 11.54
N ASN A 89 -10.01 -2.58 11.42
CA ASN A 89 -9.47 -3.35 12.54
C ASN A 89 -7.97 -3.67 12.42
N VAL A 90 -7.26 -3.10 11.44
CA VAL A 90 -5.81 -3.26 11.24
C VAL A 90 -5.15 -1.94 10.86
N ILE A 91 -4.05 -1.61 11.53
CA ILE A 91 -3.15 -0.50 11.21
C ILE A 91 -1.80 -1.02 10.70
N LEU A 92 -1.06 -0.20 9.95
CA LEU A 92 0.26 -0.59 9.43
C LEU A 92 1.34 -0.40 10.51
N ASP A 93 2.12 -1.45 10.84
CA ASP A 93 3.16 -1.41 11.89
C ASP A 93 4.26 -0.36 11.57
N SER A 94 4.67 0.36 12.61
CA SER A 94 5.54 1.55 12.62
C SER A 94 7.03 1.27 12.83
N LYS A 95 7.45 0.01 12.99
CA LYS A 95 8.87 -0.38 13.24
C LYS A 95 9.82 -0.24 12.03
N TYR A 96 9.39 0.37 10.93
CA TYR A 96 10.20 0.60 9.72
C TYR A 96 10.35 2.12 9.44
N GLU A 97 11.59 2.65 9.41
CA GLU A 97 11.82 4.10 9.57
C GLU A 97 11.50 4.98 8.35
N PHE A 98 10.34 5.64 8.46
CA PHE A 98 9.79 6.66 7.57
C PHE A 98 10.02 8.11 8.08
N ARG A 99 10.54 8.26 9.30
CA ARG A 99 10.69 9.55 10.00
C ARG A 99 11.57 10.57 9.27
N GLU A 100 12.52 10.13 8.45
CA GLU A 100 13.39 11.04 7.68
C GLU A 100 12.64 11.77 6.55
N LEU A 101 11.62 11.15 5.96
CA LEU A 101 10.79 11.71 4.87
C LEU A 101 9.87 12.85 5.34
N VAL A 102 9.42 12.78 6.59
CA VAL A 102 8.52 13.78 7.21
C VAL A 102 9.26 15.09 7.48
N LYS A 103 10.54 15.05 7.86
CA LYS A 103 11.35 16.25 8.14
C LYS A 103 11.50 17.17 6.92
N GLY A 104 11.38 16.63 5.70
CA GLY A 104 11.49 17.36 4.43
C GLY A 104 10.15 17.69 3.75
N GLY A 105 9.01 17.49 4.41
CA GLY A 105 7.69 17.87 3.88
C GLY A 105 7.29 17.15 2.58
N PHE A 106 7.76 15.92 2.37
CA PHE A 106 7.47 15.12 1.16
C PHE A 106 7.96 15.72 -0.17
N ILE A 107 8.89 16.67 -0.11
CA ILE A 107 9.54 17.26 -1.29
C ILE A 107 10.59 16.29 -1.81
N LEU A 108 10.45 15.87 -3.08
CA LEU A 108 11.38 14.95 -3.72
C LEU A 108 12.47 15.68 -4.48
N GLY A 109 12.13 16.86 -4.98
CA GLY A 109 12.98 17.63 -5.85
C GLY A 109 12.35 18.95 -6.25
N GLU A 110 12.95 19.58 -7.24
CA GLU A 110 12.54 20.87 -7.79
C GLU A 110 12.45 20.79 -9.31
N ALA A 111 11.50 21.53 -9.87
CA ALA A 111 11.32 21.66 -11.31
C ALA A 111 12.40 22.57 -11.90
N LEU A 112 13.22 22.03 -12.81
CA LEU A 112 14.27 22.80 -13.50
C LEU A 112 13.72 23.63 -14.66
N ALA A 113 12.48 23.37 -15.07
CA ALA A 113 11.74 24.08 -16.10
C ALA A 113 10.25 23.90 -15.79
N ARG A 114 9.36 24.66 -16.44
CA ARG A 114 7.92 24.41 -16.35
C ARG A 114 7.60 23.00 -16.85
N ILE A 115 6.80 22.26 -16.09
CA ILE A 115 6.38 20.89 -16.40
C ILE A 115 4.87 20.88 -16.58
N GLU A 116 4.39 20.36 -17.71
CA GLU A 116 2.95 20.23 -17.95
C GLU A 116 2.39 18.90 -17.44
N LYS A 117 1.08 18.85 -17.18
CA LYS A 117 0.40 17.60 -16.81
C LYS A 117 0.63 16.53 -17.89
N GLY A 118 1.00 15.32 -17.46
CA GLY A 118 1.29 14.21 -18.37
C GLY A 118 2.74 14.17 -18.88
N GLU A 119 3.56 15.17 -18.56
CA GLU A 119 4.96 15.19 -18.95
C GLU A 119 5.82 14.28 -18.06
N LEU A 120 6.83 13.65 -18.66
CA LEU A 120 7.79 12.77 -17.99
C LEU A 120 8.81 13.56 -17.16
N LEU A 121 8.90 13.26 -15.86
CA LEU A 121 9.94 13.76 -14.98
C LEU A 121 11.22 12.94 -15.12
N ARG A 122 12.32 13.60 -15.44
CA ARG A 122 13.64 12.98 -15.60
C ARG A 122 14.72 13.74 -14.86
N VAL A 123 15.53 12.99 -14.10
CA VAL A 123 16.66 13.52 -13.31
C VAL A 123 17.61 14.32 -14.21
N GLY A 124 17.86 15.57 -13.84
CA GLY A 124 18.77 16.48 -14.54
C GLY A 124 18.24 17.06 -15.85
N ARG A 125 17.02 16.72 -16.28
CA ARG A 125 16.36 17.35 -17.43
C ARG A 125 15.36 18.40 -16.98
N ASN A 126 14.30 17.96 -16.31
CA ASN A 126 13.23 18.81 -15.77
C ASN A 126 13.02 18.56 -14.26
N PHE A 127 13.73 17.61 -13.66
CA PHE A 127 13.66 17.29 -12.23
C PHE A 127 15.05 17.32 -11.59
N ARG A 128 15.24 18.15 -10.54
CA ARG A 128 16.42 18.14 -9.67
C ARG A 128 16.09 17.40 -8.37
N PRO A 129 16.73 16.25 -8.07
CA PRO A 129 16.49 15.54 -6.81
C PRO A 129 16.98 16.34 -5.61
N LEU A 130 16.14 16.50 -4.59
CA LEU A 130 16.50 17.09 -3.31
C LEU A 130 16.42 16.08 -2.17
N HIS A 131 15.57 15.05 -2.28
CA HIS A 131 15.43 14.02 -1.26
C HIS A 131 16.58 12.98 -1.31
N PRO A 132 17.16 12.57 -0.16
CA PRO A 132 18.28 11.62 -0.10
C PRO A 132 18.07 10.34 -0.91
N SER A 133 16.89 9.72 -0.84
CA SER A 133 16.57 8.49 -1.57
C SER A 133 16.59 8.62 -3.11
N MET A 134 16.58 9.86 -3.62
CA MET A 134 16.52 10.18 -5.04
C MET A 134 17.83 10.81 -5.57
N LYS A 135 18.74 11.25 -4.69
CA LYS A 135 20.00 11.92 -5.07
C LYS A 135 20.97 11.02 -5.84
N GLU A 136 20.95 9.72 -5.56
CA GLU A 136 21.81 8.73 -6.21
C GLU A 136 21.23 8.20 -7.53
N LEU A 137 20.07 8.70 -7.98
CA LEU A 137 19.51 8.25 -9.25
C LEU A 137 20.40 8.70 -10.43
N PRO A 138 20.66 7.81 -11.41
CA PRO A 138 21.43 8.18 -12.60
C PRO A 138 20.83 9.38 -13.35
N PRO A 139 21.65 10.18 -14.06
CA PRO A 139 21.16 11.21 -14.95
C PRO A 139 20.16 10.66 -15.97
N ARG A 140 19.12 11.43 -16.28
CA ARG A 140 18.00 11.09 -17.19
C ARG A 140 17.10 9.94 -16.73
N SER A 141 17.33 9.37 -15.54
CA SER A 141 16.43 8.39 -14.93
C SER A 141 15.02 8.95 -14.86
N ARG A 142 14.05 8.14 -15.27
CA ARG A 142 12.62 8.45 -15.17
C ARG A 142 12.20 8.36 -13.70
N VAL A 143 11.55 9.42 -13.21
CA VAL A 143 11.01 9.49 -11.85
C VAL A 143 9.50 9.21 -11.87
N GLY A 144 8.80 9.72 -12.88
CA GLY A 144 7.39 9.45 -13.09
C GLY A 144 6.79 10.43 -14.09
N VAL A 145 5.49 10.66 -14.01
CA VAL A 145 4.76 11.57 -14.89
C VAL A 145 4.02 12.61 -14.04
N ALA A 146 4.04 13.88 -14.47
CA ALA A 146 3.40 14.95 -13.72
C ALA A 146 1.89 14.76 -13.67
N ALA A 147 1.33 14.70 -12.47
CA ALA A 147 -0.11 14.58 -12.24
C ALA A 147 -0.87 15.90 -12.48
N ALA A 148 -0.16 17.02 -12.35
CA ALA A 148 -0.64 18.39 -12.56
C ALA A 148 0.53 19.28 -13.06
N PRO A 149 0.26 20.47 -13.64
CA PRO A 149 1.31 21.40 -14.04
C PRO A 149 2.15 21.87 -12.84
N ILE A 150 3.45 22.07 -13.06
CA ILE A 150 4.41 22.54 -12.05
C ILE A 150 5.21 23.69 -12.65
N ALA A 151 5.24 24.83 -11.97
CA ALA A 151 6.02 25.98 -12.40
C ALA A 151 7.53 25.70 -12.28
N GLU A 152 8.32 26.39 -13.10
CA GLU A 152 9.78 26.39 -12.96
C GLU A 152 10.22 26.88 -11.57
N GLY A 153 11.22 26.22 -10.98
CA GLY A 153 11.63 26.45 -9.59
C GLY A 153 10.63 25.90 -8.54
N GLY A 154 9.51 25.34 -8.99
CA GLY A 154 8.47 24.79 -8.12
C GLY A 154 8.90 23.50 -7.44
N ALA A 155 8.43 23.30 -6.20
CA ALA A 155 8.67 22.07 -5.44
C ALA A 155 7.90 20.89 -6.05
N ILE A 156 8.62 19.80 -6.36
CA ILE A 156 8.05 18.55 -6.86
C ILE A 156 7.86 17.61 -5.69
N ARG A 157 6.61 17.44 -5.28
CA ARG A 157 6.21 16.55 -4.18
C ARG A 157 5.78 15.20 -4.73
N LEU A 158 5.81 14.20 -3.87
CA LEU A 158 5.40 12.84 -4.22
C LEU A 158 3.97 12.75 -4.77
N GLY A 159 3.02 13.51 -4.20
CA GLY A 159 1.65 13.58 -4.71
C GLY A 159 1.52 14.24 -6.09
N ASN A 160 2.55 14.93 -6.58
CA ASN A 160 2.55 15.55 -7.92
C ASN A 160 2.92 14.57 -9.04
N ILE A 161 3.23 13.31 -8.72
CA ILE A 161 3.76 12.36 -9.68
C ILE A 161 2.88 11.10 -9.73
N VAL A 162 2.44 10.75 -10.94
CA VAL A 162 1.76 9.48 -11.25
C VAL A 162 2.69 8.54 -11.99
N ASP A 163 2.52 7.24 -11.74
CA ASP A 163 3.27 6.19 -12.43
C ASP A 163 2.49 5.74 -13.68
N VAL A 164 3.19 5.62 -14.81
CA VAL A 164 2.58 5.17 -16.09
C VAL A 164 3.34 3.96 -16.58
N ARG A 165 2.61 2.86 -16.81
CA ARG A 165 3.14 1.52 -17.11
C ARG A 165 4.01 1.49 -18.41
N ARG A 166 5.20 0.87 -18.29
CA ARG A 166 6.12 0.25 -19.30
C ARG A 166 6.83 1.23 -20.26
N GLU A 167 7.99 1.01 -20.90
CA GLU A 167 8.77 -0.18 -21.35
C GLU A 167 10.14 -0.40 -20.65
N LEU A 168 10.67 0.57 -19.89
CA LEU A 168 12.07 0.58 -19.41
C LEU A 168 12.29 -0.01 -18.00
N GLY A 169 11.35 -0.82 -17.50
CA GLY A 169 11.40 -1.28 -16.11
C GLY A 169 11.08 -0.18 -15.08
N TRP A 170 11.00 -0.56 -13.80
CA TRP A 170 10.48 0.27 -12.70
C TRP A 170 11.61 0.94 -11.91
N ASN A 171 11.41 2.17 -11.41
CA ASN A 171 12.29 2.77 -10.42
C ASN A 171 11.87 2.31 -9.01
N GLU A 172 12.58 1.33 -8.45
CA GLU A 172 12.23 0.69 -7.18
C GLU A 172 12.26 1.64 -5.98
N ARG A 173 13.14 2.64 -5.99
CA ARG A 173 13.27 3.63 -4.91
C ARG A 173 12.07 4.57 -4.90
N TYR A 174 11.66 5.06 -6.07
CA TYR A 174 10.43 5.85 -6.22
C TYR A 174 9.18 5.06 -5.83
N ARG A 175 9.10 3.78 -6.22
CA ARG A 175 7.93 2.93 -5.92
C ARG A 175 7.75 2.68 -4.42
N ARG A 176 8.86 2.51 -3.70
CA ARG A 176 8.87 2.37 -2.24
C ARG A 176 8.32 3.63 -1.58
N LEU A 177 8.79 4.79 -2.04
CA LEU A 177 8.40 6.10 -1.57
C LEU A 177 6.90 6.41 -1.83
N VAL A 178 6.37 6.13 -3.03
CA VAL A 178 4.92 6.24 -3.35
C VAL A 178 4.07 5.34 -2.43
N ARG A 179 4.50 4.09 -2.22
CA ARG A 179 3.80 3.14 -1.34
C ARG A 179 3.75 3.64 0.11
N ASP A 180 4.82 4.27 0.57
CA ASP A 180 4.89 4.84 1.91
C ASP A 180 3.94 6.06 2.01
N PHE A 181 3.91 6.98 1.04
CA PHE A 181 2.98 8.12 1.04
C PHE A 181 1.50 7.76 1.15
N TYR A 182 1.04 6.78 0.36
CA TYR A 182 -0.35 6.32 0.48
C TYR A 182 -0.61 5.59 1.81
N ARG A 183 0.41 5.00 2.44
CA ARG A 183 0.31 4.44 3.80
C ARG A 183 0.06 5.54 4.85
N PHE A 184 0.64 6.75 4.71
CA PHE A 184 0.37 7.88 5.63
C PHE A 184 -0.99 8.54 5.43
N LEU A 185 -1.43 8.67 4.18
CA LEU A 185 -2.77 9.16 3.85
C LEU A 185 -3.88 8.28 4.42
N ARG A 186 -3.70 6.96 4.38
CA ARG A 186 -4.65 5.97 4.93
C ARG A 186 -4.65 5.89 6.46
N ALA A 187 -3.58 6.37 7.11
CA ALA A 187 -3.44 6.42 8.56
C ALA A 187 -3.95 7.74 9.18
N GLY A 188 -4.49 8.68 8.37
CA GLY A 188 -4.95 9.99 8.87
C GLY A 188 -3.83 10.94 9.32
N LEU A 189 -2.56 10.55 9.12
CA LEU A 189 -1.37 11.32 9.52
C LEU A 189 -0.99 12.42 8.51
N MET A 190 -1.68 12.44 7.36
CA MET A 190 -1.69 13.51 6.36
C MET A 190 -3.13 13.71 5.89
N GLU A 191 -3.66 14.94 6.01
CA GLU A 191 -4.92 15.34 5.40
C GLU A 191 -4.68 16.36 4.26
N PHE A 192 -5.33 16.17 3.11
CA PHE A 192 -5.29 17.13 2.00
C PHE A 192 -6.21 18.35 2.19
N SER A 193 -7.01 18.36 3.26
CA SER A 193 -7.93 19.45 3.62
C SER A 193 -7.21 20.79 3.91
N ARG A 194 -5.89 20.77 4.13
CA ARG A 194 -5.07 21.96 4.46
C ARG A 194 -4.14 22.46 3.34
N VAL A 195 -4.29 21.99 2.10
CA VAL A 195 -3.59 22.62 0.96
C VAL A 195 -4.43 23.81 0.49
N GLN A 196 -4.17 24.99 1.04
CA GLN A 196 -4.56 26.22 0.35
C GLN A 196 -3.77 26.30 -0.95
N VAL A 197 -4.49 26.36 -2.06
CA VAL A 197 -3.95 26.80 -3.34
C VAL A 197 -3.60 28.27 -3.17
N GLY A 198 -2.30 28.55 -3.08
CA GLY A 198 -1.69 29.85 -3.36
C GLY A 198 -0.84 29.71 -4.60
#